data_AF-A0A368GHF0-F1
#
_entry.id   AF-A0A368GHF0-F1
#
_cell.length_a   1.000
_cell.length_b   1.000
_cell.length_c   1.000
_cell.angle_alpha   90.00
_cell.angle_beta   90.00
_cell.angle_gamma   90.00
#
_symmetry.space_group_name_H-M   'P 1'
#
loop_
_entity.id
_entity.type
_entity.pdbx_description
1 polymer ?
#
loop_
_entity_poly.entity_id
_entity_poly.type
_entity_poly.pdbx_seq_one_letter_code
_entity_poly.pdbx_strand_id
1 'polypeptide(L)'
;MDASDIDGNTNILLKLLKEKNPSEDFIERDLQVVLEAIHKQKDIATTLKVQWDHLKNDKAFLLSDVSEKLLLVHRTLRTASITKERILRLTTRYVMMDRLYEARVEPGYLSKFRREDWLYYDKPYAVQPEIVLALVDVCLKILDSTITELEKRLGEMEQNFYTRQAAGPTMQVYTHDEVPALPQVRALQNQVLQQAEELKSLKRTISKMQETRTETAGNKSDEDEPDQLEDQTYFQRMVEEVTQPQLPRLVTDSDDGGLSLTGERSSSRSSSRSRSPQPPQPTPHQEAQQVHRVWEPMDEIIYLQDQVTQWQQVLRTFPYRNLGETSAGVDPAVTCVFCDAEARHFSDSCPEVQRGDDRFAIISIKGLCKWCLDRQHRGRCKYRKKECWYCDKLRGTIAEVLIPDEDGHHRAVCNIPDSRHLVYERLDQLRDEIQDLQDRRQQHVAGGNVDNVDLIS
;
A
#
# COMPACT_ATOMS: atom_id res chain seq x y z
N MET A 1 18.06 -5.04 -25.11
CA MET A 1 17.05 -6.11 -25.13
C MET A 1 15.89 -5.59 -24.32
N ASP A 2 14.65 -5.74 -24.81
CA ASP A 2 13.51 -5.05 -24.22
C ASP A 2 12.93 -5.86 -23.04
N ALA A 3 12.36 -5.22 -22.02
CA ALA A 3 11.79 -5.93 -20.86
C ALA A 3 10.68 -6.91 -21.30
N SER A 4 9.98 -6.55 -22.37
CA SER A 4 8.96 -7.39 -23.02
C SER A 4 9.50 -8.74 -23.53
N ASP A 5 10.77 -8.83 -23.90
CA ASP A 5 11.42 -10.07 -24.38
C ASP A 5 11.61 -11.11 -23.26
N ILE A 6 11.60 -10.68 -21.99
CA ILE A 6 11.72 -11.54 -20.80
C ILE A 6 10.33 -12.05 -20.38
N ASP A 7 9.30 -11.22 -20.56
CA ASP A 7 7.92 -11.53 -20.18
C ASP A 7 7.20 -12.50 -21.12
N GLY A 8 7.83 -12.92 -22.22
CA GLY A 8 7.34 -14.01 -23.08
C GLY A 8 7.11 -13.60 -24.53
N ASN A 9 7.61 -12.44 -24.96
CA ASN A 9 7.57 -12.05 -26.35
C ASN A 9 8.47 -12.94 -27.22
N THR A 10 7.99 -13.31 -28.41
CA THR A 10 8.69 -14.16 -29.39
C THR A 10 9.63 -13.38 -30.31
N ASN A 11 9.76 -12.06 -30.12
CA ASN A 11 10.64 -11.18 -30.88
C ASN A 11 12.08 -11.69 -30.98
N ILE A 12 12.63 -12.29 -29.92
CA ILE A 12 13.97 -12.89 -29.98
C ILE A 12 14.05 -14.05 -30.97
N LEU A 13 13.02 -14.90 -31.01
CA LEU A 13 12.95 -16.01 -31.96
C LEU A 13 12.85 -15.48 -33.38
N LEU A 14 12.07 -14.42 -33.60
CA LEU A 14 12.01 -13.75 -34.90
C LEU A 14 13.37 -13.15 -35.31
N LYS A 15 14.14 -12.60 -34.37
CA LYS A 15 15.51 -12.12 -34.65
C LYS A 15 16.43 -13.28 -35.03
N LEU A 16 16.41 -14.38 -34.27
CA LEU A 16 17.19 -15.58 -34.57
C LEU A 16 16.83 -16.22 -35.91
N LEU A 17 15.56 -16.17 -36.31
CA LEU A 17 15.12 -16.65 -37.62
C LEU A 17 15.60 -15.76 -38.78
N LYS A 18 15.68 -14.45 -38.56
CA LYS A 18 16.15 -13.48 -39.56
C LYS A 18 17.68 -13.48 -39.68
N GLU A 19 18.37 -13.53 -38.55
CA GLU A 19 19.82 -13.54 -38.46
C GLU A 19 20.34 -14.97 -38.39
N LYS A 20 20.61 -15.58 -39.55
CA LYS A 20 21.12 -16.97 -39.64
C LYS A 20 22.43 -17.19 -38.87
N ASN A 21 23.19 -16.12 -38.65
CA ASN A 21 24.51 -16.15 -38.05
C ASN A 21 24.64 -15.06 -36.98
N PRO A 22 24.06 -15.23 -35.78
CA PRO A 22 24.21 -14.26 -34.69
C PRO A 22 25.68 -14.08 -34.30
N SER A 23 26.06 -12.86 -33.89
CA SER A 23 27.41 -12.57 -33.41
C SER A 23 27.63 -13.09 -31.99
N GLU A 24 28.90 -13.23 -31.60
CA GLU A 24 29.28 -13.60 -30.22
C GLU A 24 28.74 -12.57 -29.21
N ASP A 25 28.89 -11.27 -29.50
CA ASP A 25 28.35 -10.19 -28.65
C ASP A 25 26.84 -10.31 -28.43
N PHE A 26 26.11 -10.76 -29.45
CA PHE A 26 24.67 -10.95 -29.35
C PHE A 26 24.35 -12.12 -28.44
N ILE A 27 25.02 -13.26 -28.64
CA ILE A 27 24.81 -14.49 -27.86
C ILE A 27 25.15 -14.26 -26.38
N GLU A 28 26.33 -13.71 -26.08
CA GLU A 28 26.76 -13.42 -24.71
C GLU A 28 25.83 -12.44 -24.00
N ARG A 29 25.38 -11.40 -24.71
CA ARG A 29 24.41 -10.44 -24.16
C ARG A 29 23.07 -11.10 -23.86
N ASP A 30 22.59 -11.99 -24.72
CA ASP A 30 21.36 -12.75 -24.48
C ASP A 30 21.50 -13.66 -23.26
N LEU A 31 22.58 -14.42 -23.19
CA LEU A 31 22.89 -15.29 -22.05
C LEU A 31 22.95 -14.48 -20.75
N GLN A 32 23.63 -13.33 -20.73
CA GLN A 32 23.71 -12.46 -19.55
C GLN A 32 22.32 -11.99 -19.09
N VAL A 33 21.52 -11.43 -20.01
CA VAL A 33 20.19 -10.89 -19.69
C VAL A 33 19.25 -12.00 -19.20
N VAL A 34 19.29 -13.16 -19.84
CA VAL A 34 18.45 -14.31 -19.45
C VAL A 34 18.89 -14.85 -18.08
N LEU A 35 20.19 -14.90 -17.79
CA LEU A 35 20.72 -15.34 -16.50
C LEU A 35 20.29 -14.41 -15.37
N GLU A 36 20.42 -13.09 -15.55
CA GLU A 36 19.94 -12.10 -14.59
C GLU A 36 18.44 -12.23 -14.35
N ALA A 37 17.66 -12.48 -15.40
CA ALA A 37 16.23 -12.72 -15.29
C ALA A 37 15.91 -14.02 -14.50
N ILE A 38 16.66 -15.10 -14.70
CA ILE A 38 16.53 -16.35 -13.93
C ILE A 38 16.78 -16.07 -12.44
N HIS A 39 17.85 -15.34 -12.10
CA HIS A 39 18.15 -14.96 -10.72
C HIS A 39 17.04 -14.10 -10.10
N LYS A 40 16.49 -13.15 -10.85
CA LYS A 40 15.33 -12.38 -10.38
C LYS A 40 14.11 -13.26 -10.11
N GLN A 41 13.84 -14.26 -10.96
CA GLN A 41 12.74 -15.20 -10.71
C GLN A 41 13.00 -16.12 -9.51
N LYS A 42 14.27 -16.49 -9.25
CA LYS A 42 14.67 -17.22 -8.03
C LYS A 42 14.35 -16.41 -6.76
N ASP A 43 14.65 -15.12 -6.76
CA ASP A 43 14.36 -14.25 -5.61
C ASP A 43 12.84 -14.13 -5.38
N ILE A 44 12.06 -14.02 -6.46
CA ILE A 44 10.59 -14.04 -6.39
C ILE A 44 10.09 -15.39 -5.83
N ALA A 45 10.60 -16.52 -6.31
CA ALA A 45 10.22 -17.84 -5.83
C ALA A 45 10.49 -18.02 -4.32
N THR A 46 11.66 -17.55 -3.87
CA THR A 46 12.05 -17.57 -2.44
C THR A 46 11.13 -16.67 -1.62
N THR A 47 10.84 -15.46 -2.12
CA THR A 47 9.94 -14.50 -1.46
C THR A 47 8.53 -15.06 -1.34
N LEU A 48 7.99 -15.68 -2.40
CA LEU A 48 6.68 -16.31 -2.39
C LEU A 48 6.58 -17.42 -1.33
N LYS A 49 7.63 -18.24 -1.20
CA LYS A 49 7.67 -19.29 -0.17
C LYS A 49 7.61 -18.69 1.23
N VAL A 50 8.45 -17.68 1.51
CA VAL A 50 8.47 -17.00 2.81
C VAL A 50 7.14 -16.32 3.11
N GLN A 51 6.56 -15.61 2.14
CA GLN A 51 5.26 -14.94 2.26
C GLN A 51 4.15 -15.95 2.54
N TRP A 52 4.14 -17.07 1.83
CA TRP A 52 3.16 -18.13 2.06
C TRP A 52 3.30 -18.77 3.44
N ASP A 53 4.54 -19.06 3.87
CA ASP A 53 4.80 -19.61 5.19
C ASP A 53 4.39 -18.66 6.32
N HIS A 54 4.49 -17.35 6.10
CA HIS A 54 3.96 -16.36 7.03
C HIS A 54 2.43 -16.29 7.00
N LEU A 55 1.85 -16.13 5.80
CA LEU A 55 0.41 -15.96 5.59
C LEU A 55 -0.40 -17.13 6.16
N LYS A 56 0.04 -18.37 5.93
CA LYS A 56 -0.71 -19.55 6.37
C LYS A 56 -0.78 -19.70 7.89
N ASN A 57 0.13 -19.07 8.62
CA ASN A 57 0.20 -19.07 10.08
C ASN A 57 -0.30 -17.75 10.71
N ASP A 58 -0.60 -16.74 9.89
CA ASP A 58 -1.06 -15.44 10.36
C ASP A 58 -2.47 -15.55 10.94
N LYS A 59 -2.65 -15.01 12.15
CA LYS A 59 -3.96 -14.95 12.82
C LYS A 59 -4.98 -14.17 12.00
N ALA A 60 -4.57 -13.09 11.33
CA ALA A 60 -5.48 -12.29 10.49
C ALA A 60 -6.01 -13.14 9.33
N PHE A 61 -5.13 -13.89 8.67
CA PHE A 61 -5.52 -14.83 7.63
C PHE A 61 -6.35 -15.99 8.16
N LEU A 62 -6.06 -16.53 9.35
CA LEU A 62 -6.85 -17.64 9.92
C LEU A 62 -8.25 -17.20 10.37
N LEU A 63 -8.41 -15.95 10.80
CA LEU A 63 -9.68 -15.39 11.27
C LEU A 63 -10.50 -14.72 10.15
N SER A 64 -9.93 -14.49 8.97
CA SER A 64 -10.63 -13.85 7.87
C SER A 64 -11.77 -14.68 7.28
N ASP A 65 -12.64 -14.01 6.52
CA ASP A 65 -13.74 -14.65 5.82
C ASP A 65 -13.24 -15.67 4.78
N VAL A 66 -14.05 -16.69 4.49
CA VAL A 66 -13.71 -17.74 3.51
C VAL A 66 -13.43 -17.13 2.13
N SER A 67 -14.16 -16.09 1.74
CA SER A 67 -13.98 -15.40 0.45
C SER A 67 -12.63 -14.70 0.36
N GLU A 68 -12.19 -14.07 1.45
CA GLU A 68 -10.89 -13.39 1.52
C GLU A 68 -9.75 -14.41 1.48
N LYS A 69 -9.86 -15.51 2.23
CA LYS A 69 -8.88 -16.60 2.20
C LYS A 69 -8.73 -17.21 0.81
N LEU A 70 -9.86 -17.48 0.14
CA LEU A 70 -9.89 -17.99 -1.23
C LEU A 70 -9.17 -17.04 -2.19
N LEU A 71 -9.47 -15.73 -2.11
CA LEU A 71 -8.84 -14.73 -2.97
C LEU A 71 -7.31 -14.67 -2.78
N LEU A 72 -6.85 -14.67 -1.53
CA LEU A 72 -5.43 -14.62 -1.20
C LEU A 72 -4.67 -15.88 -1.64
N VAL A 73 -5.24 -17.06 -1.40
CA VAL A 73 -4.65 -18.33 -1.86
C VAL A 73 -4.63 -18.41 -3.38
N HIS A 74 -5.72 -18.05 -4.06
CA HIS A 74 -5.77 -18.06 -5.52
C HIS A 74 -4.77 -17.08 -6.15
N ARG A 75 -4.62 -15.88 -5.57
CA ARG A 75 -3.62 -14.89 -6.02
C ARG A 75 -2.20 -15.45 -5.86
N THR A 76 -1.89 -16.00 -4.69
CA THR A 76 -0.56 -16.56 -4.40
C THR A 76 -0.25 -17.74 -5.31
N LEU A 77 -1.22 -18.64 -5.52
CA LEU A 77 -1.12 -19.78 -6.42
C LEU A 77 -0.84 -19.33 -7.85
N ARG A 78 -1.60 -18.36 -8.35
CA ARG A 78 -1.39 -17.81 -9.69
C ARG A 78 0.02 -17.22 -9.85
N THR A 79 0.50 -16.46 -8.87
CA THR A 79 1.85 -15.89 -8.92
C THR A 79 2.93 -16.97 -8.89
N ALA A 80 2.77 -18.00 -8.06
CA ALA A 80 3.69 -19.14 -8.02
C ALA A 80 3.74 -19.89 -9.37
N SER A 81 2.57 -20.18 -9.96
CA SER A 81 2.48 -20.87 -11.26
C SER A 81 3.10 -20.06 -12.40
N ILE A 82 2.84 -18.76 -12.47
CA ILE A 82 3.44 -17.87 -13.48
C ILE A 82 4.96 -17.80 -13.29
N THR A 83 5.45 -17.72 -12.05
CA THR A 83 6.88 -17.71 -11.75
C THR A 83 7.55 -19.01 -12.20
N LYS A 84 6.91 -20.16 -11.94
CA LYS A 84 7.40 -21.48 -12.40
C LYS A 84 7.52 -21.54 -13.92
N GLU A 85 6.48 -21.12 -14.63
CA GLU A 85 6.49 -21.09 -16.11
C GLU A 85 7.62 -20.19 -16.64
N ARG A 86 7.78 -18.99 -16.06
CA ARG A 86 8.84 -18.04 -16.43
C ARG A 86 10.23 -18.64 -16.24
N ILE A 87 10.49 -19.28 -15.09
CA ILE A 87 11.76 -19.95 -14.83
C ILE A 87 12.05 -21.02 -15.89
N LEU A 88 11.08 -21.90 -16.18
CA LEU A 88 11.24 -22.96 -17.18
C LEU A 88 11.55 -22.39 -18.57
N ARG A 89 10.81 -21.36 -18.98
CA ARG A 89 10.99 -20.70 -20.28
C ARG A 89 12.35 -20.03 -20.40
N LEU A 90 12.75 -19.25 -19.40
CA LEU A 90 14.05 -18.56 -19.38
C LEU A 90 15.20 -19.56 -19.38
N THR A 91 15.11 -20.63 -18.58
CA THR A 91 16.12 -21.68 -18.51
C THR A 91 16.26 -22.41 -19.85
N THR A 92 15.12 -22.72 -20.49
CA THR A 92 15.12 -23.34 -21.83
C THR A 92 15.84 -22.46 -22.84
N ARG A 93 15.54 -21.15 -22.86
CA ARG A 93 16.23 -20.19 -23.72
C ARG A 93 17.72 -20.12 -23.43
N TYR A 94 18.10 -20.06 -22.15
CA TYR A 94 19.50 -20.02 -21.74
C TYR A 94 20.29 -21.22 -22.27
N VAL A 95 19.79 -22.43 -22.02
CA VAL A 95 20.42 -23.68 -22.46
C VAL A 95 20.48 -23.77 -23.98
N MET A 96 19.40 -23.41 -24.68
CA MET A 96 19.39 -23.40 -26.15
C MET A 96 20.39 -22.40 -26.74
N MET A 97 20.51 -21.22 -26.15
CA MET A 97 21.44 -20.19 -26.60
C MET A 97 22.90 -20.57 -26.31
N ASP A 98 23.19 -21.18 -25.16
CA ASP A 98 24.54 -21.68 -24.87
C ASP A 98 24.92 -22.85 -25.80
N ARG A 99 23.99 -23.76 -26.07
CA ARG A 99 24.20 -24.84 -27.05
C ARG A 99 24.41 -24.32 -28.46
N LEU A 100 23.71 -23.25 -28.85
CA LEU A 100 23.96 -22.55 -30.10
C LEU A 100 25.36 -21.95 -30.11
N TYR A 101 25.82 -21.36 -29.01
CA TYR A 101 27.18 -20.83 -28.90
C TYR A 101 28.21 -21.95 -29.11
N GLU A 102 28.09 -23.05 -28.37
CA GLU A 102 28.94 -24.23 -28.47
C GLU A 102 29.01 -24.79 -29.89
N ALA A 103 27.85 -25.03 -30.51
CA ALA A 103 27.73 -25.61 -31.85
C ALA A 103 28.36 -24.74 -32.95
N ARG A 104 28.55 -23.43 -32.69
CA ARG A 104 29.23 -22.53 -33.62
C ARG A 104 30.72 -22.38 -33.33
N VAL A 105 31.14 -22.60 -32.09
CA VAL A 105 32.54 -22.66 -31.70
C VAL A 105 33.22 -23.93 -32.21
N GLU A 106 32.57 -25.09 -32.12
CA GLU A 106 33.11 -26.38 -32.56
C GLU A 106 33.65 -26.40 -34.01
N PRO A 107 32.90 -25.96 -35.03
CA PRO A 107 33.38 -25.87 -36.41
C PRO A 107 34.29 -24.65 -36.67
N GLY A 108 34.58 -23.83 -35.66
CA GLY A 108 35.44 -22.65 -35.78
C GLY A 108 34.76 -21.41 -36.37
N TYR A 109 33.42 -21.33 -36.38
CA TYR A 109 32.73 -20.12 -36.82
C TYR A 109 32.82 -18.98 -35.79
N LEU A 110 32.99 -19.33 -34.52
CA LEU A 110 33.18 -18.40 -33.40
C LEU A 110 34.45 -18.76 -32.61
N SER A 111 34.97 -17.80 -31.84
CA SER A 111 36.19 -17.94 -31.06
C SER A 111 35.99 -18.87 -29.86
N LYS A 112 36.78 -19.96 -29.82
CA LYS A 112 36.84 -20.86 -28.67
C LYS A 112 37.32 -20.16 -27.41
N PHE A 113 38.38 -19.34 -27.54
CA PHE A 113 38.95 -18.59 -26.44
C PHE A 113 37.91 -17.67 -25.79
N ARG A 114 37.10 -17.00 -26.62
CA ARG A 114 36.08 -16.09 -26.12
C ARG A 114 34.97 -16.81 -25.36
N ARG A 115 34.54 -17.98 -25.84
CA ARG A 115 33.58 -18.82 -25.09
C ARG A 115 34.18 -19.31 -23.76
N GLU A 116 35.45 -19.68 -23.74
CA GLU A 116 36.14 -20.05 -22.49
C GLU A 116 36.19 -18.86 -21.52
N ASP A 117 36.51 -17.65 -22.00
CA ASP A 117 36.43 -16.42 -21.19
C ASP A 117 35.01 -16.18 -20.67
N TRP A 118 33.98 -16.35 -21.51
CA TRP A 118 32.59 -16.24 -21.08
C TRP A 118 32.29 -17.19 -19.92
N LEU A 119 32.73 -18.45 -20.01
CA LEU A 119 32.43 -19.51 -19.03
C LEU A 119 33.23 -19.39 -17.72
N TYR A 120 34.42 -18.82 -17.73
CA TYR A 120 35.34 -18.88 -16.59
C TYR A 120 35.78 -17.53 -16.02
N TYR A 121 35.63 -16.42 -16.75
CA TYR A 121 36.11 -15.11 -16.31
C TYR A 121 35.05 -14.33 -15.53
N ASP A 122 35.49 -13.68 -14.44
CA ASP A 122 34.72 -12.98 -13.40
C ASP A 122 33.33 -12.45 -13.83
N LYS A 123 32.29 -13.20 -13.45
CA LYS A 123 30.87 -12.86 -13.61
C LYS A 123 30.21 -12.79 -12.23
N PRO A 124 29.19 -11.94 -12.05
CA PRO A 124 28.43 -11.88 -10.80
C PRO A 124 27.69 -13.19 -10.47
N TYR A 125 27.42 -14.02 -11.47
CA TYR A 125 26.73 -15.30 -11.35
C TYR A 125 27.49 -16.39 -12.11
N ALA A 126 27.38 -17.62 -11.65
CA ALA A 126 27.89 -18.78 -12.37
C ALA A 126 27.10 -18.97 -13.68
N VAL A 127 27.83 -19.01 -14.80
CA VAL A 127 27.25 -19.10 -16.15
C VAL A 127 27.28 -20.53 -16.72
N GLN A 128 27.87 -21.48 -16.00
CA GLN A 128 27.94 -22.86 -16.49
C GLN A 128 26.52 -23.45 -16.55
N PRO A 129 26.07 -24.00 -17.68
CA PRO A 129 24.70 -24.51 -17.85
C PRO A 129 24.30 -25.50 -16.76
N GLU A 130 25.23 -26.34 -16.29
CA GLU A 130 25.00 -27.31 -15.23
C GLU A 130 24.67 -26.64 -13.89
N ILE A 131 25.36 -25.54 -13.58
CA ILE A 131 25.13 -24.77 -12.34
C ILE A 131 23.80 -24.00 -12.45
N VAL A 132 23.52 -23.41 -13.60
CA VAL A 132 22.23 -22.74 -13.86
C VAL A 132 21.06 -23.73 -13.75
N LEU A 133 21.19 -24.93 -14.31
CA LEU A 133 20.18 -25.99 -14.21
C LEU A 133 20.00 -26.47 -12.75
N ALA A 134 21.08 -26.61 -11.99
CA ALA A 134 21.00 -26.97 -10.57
C ALA A 134 20.29 -25.89 -9.75
N LEU A 135 20.57 -24.61 -10.01
CA LEU A 135 19.86 -23.48 -9.39
C LEU A 135 18.36 -23.54 -9.71
N VAL A 136 18.02 -23.79 -10.97
CA VAL A 136 16.63 -23.87 -11.44
C VAL A 136 15.89 -25.04 -10.80
N ASP A 137 16.52 -26.21 -10.68
CA ASP A 137 15.93 -27.37 -10.00
C ASP A 137 15.56 -27.05 -8.54
N VAL A 138 16.42 -26.32 -7.81
CA VAL A 138 16.11 -25.84 -6.46
C VAL A 138 14.88 -24.92 -6.46
N CYS A 139 14.82 -23.95 -7.39
CA CYS A 139 13.66 -23.05 -7.51
C CYS A 139 12.37 -23.82 -7.83
N LEU A 140 12.42 -24.78 -8.74
CA LEU A 140 11.26 -25.59 -9.12
C LEU A 140 10.76 -26.42 -7.95
N LYS A 141 11.66 -27.02 -7.16
CA LYS A 141 11.27 -27.75 -5.93
C LYS A 141 10.56 -26.84 -4.92
N ILE A 142 11.05 -25.62 -4.72
CA ILE A 142 10.40 -24.63 -3.85
C ILE A 142 8.99 -24.31 -4.37
N LEU A 143 8.88 -23.98 -5.66
CA LEU A 143 7.60 -23.61 -6.27
C LEU A 143 6.61 -24.77 -6.30
N ASP A 144 7.04 -25.98 -6.64
CA ASP A 144 6.19 -27.18 -6.68
C ASP A 144 5.64 -27.51 -5.30
N SER A 145 6.50 -27.51 -4.28
CA SER A 145 6.04 -27.70 -2.90
C SER A 145 5.03 -26.62 -2.48
N THR A 146 5.24 -25.37 -2.88
CA THR A 146 4.35 -24.25 -2.54
C THR A 146 3.02 -24.34 -3.27
N ILE A 147 3.04 -24.65 -4.57
CA ILE A 147 1.87 -24.83 -5.42
C ILE A 147 1.02 -25.99 -4.89
N THR A 148 1.61 -27.14 -4.61
CA THR A 148 0.89 -28.30 -4.05
C THR A 148 0.21 -27.97 -2.72
N GLU A 149 0.89 -27.22 -1.84
CA GLU A 149 0.29 -26.79 -0.57
C GLU A 149 -0.88 -25.82 -0.77
N LEU A 150 -0.72 -24.85 -1.68
CA LEU A 150 -1.76 -23.88 -2.04
C LEU A 150 -2.97 -24.53 -2.69
N GLU A 151 -2.77 -25.46 -3.63
CA GLU A 151 -3.84 -26.23 -4.29
C GLU A 151 -4.62 -27.07 -3.28
N LYS A 152 -3.90 -27.76 -2.37
CA LYS A 152 -4.54 -28.50 -1.28
C LYS A 152 -5.41 -27.58 -0.43
N ARG A 153 -4.87 -26.41 -0.03
CA ARG A 153 -5.60 -25.46 0.81
C ARG A 153 -6.80 -24.85 0.09
N LEU A 154 -6.67 -24.58 -1.21
CA LEU A 154 -7.76 -24.09 -2.04
C LEU A 154 -8.91 -25.11 -2.07
N GLY A 155 -8.60 -26.39 -2.34
CA GLY A 155 -9.59 -27.46 -2.35
C GLY A 155 -10.32 -27.65 -1.01
N GLU A 156 -9.60 -27.60 0.11
CA GLU A 156 -10.20 -27.63 1.46
C GLU A 156 -11.19 -26.47 1.68
N MET A 157 -10.83 -25.26 1.26
CA MET A 157 -11.67 -24.08 1.42
C MET A 157 -12.89 -24.09 0.50
N GLU A 158 -12.73 -24.50 -0.75
CA GLU A 158 -13.84 -24.66 -1.70
C GLU A 158 -14.84 -25.69 -1.20
N GLN A 159 -14.37 -26.85 -0.72
CA GLN A 159 -15.23 -27.88 -0.14
C GLN A 159 -16.01 -27.33 1.06
N ASN A 160 -15.34 -26.65 1.99
CA ASN A 160 -15.97 -26.02 3.15
C ASN A 160 -17.01 -24.96 2.75
N PHE A 161 -16.73 -24.18 1.70
CA PHE A 161 -17.65 -23.18 1.17
C PHE A 161 -18.94 -23.82 0.63
N TYR A 162 -18.81 -24.85 -0.21
CA TYR A 162 -19.98 -25.55 -0.76
C TYR A 162 -20.78 -26.30 0.29
N THR A 163 -20.13 -26.93 1.27
CA THR A 163 -20.84 -27.59 2.38
C THR A 163 -21.66 -26.60 3.21
N ARG A 164 -21.14 -25.39 3.45
CA ARG A 164 -21.89 -24.31 4.13
C ARG A 164 -23.07 -23.81 3.31
N GLN A 165 -22.89 -23.66 1.99
CA GLN A 165 -23.96 -23.20 1.11
C GLN A 165 -25.09 -24.24 1.01
N ALA A 166 -24.75 -25.53 0.98
CA ALA A 166 -25.72 -26.63 0.92
C ALA A 166 -26.51 -26.82 2.22
N ALA A 167 -25.97 -26.41 3.37
CA ALA A 167 -26.65 -26.48 4.67
C ALA A 167 -27.76 -25.43 4.87
N GLY A 168 -27.98 -24.55 3.87
CA GLY A 168 -28.98 -23.48 3.90
C GLY A 168 -28.61 -22.35 4.87
N PRO A 169 -29.33 -21.21 4.83
CA PRO A 169 -29.12 -20.07 5.71
C PRO A 169 -29.71 -20.37 7.10
N THR A 170 -29.27 -21.46 7.73
CA THR A 170 -29.53 -21.65 9.16
C THR A 170 -28.48 -20.81 9.86
N MET A 171 -28.93 -19.74 10.53
CA MET A 171 -28.15 -18.84 11.36
C MET A 171 -27.44 -19.63 12.46
N GLN A 172 -26.32 -20.28 12.12
CA GLN A 172 -25.48 -20.98 13.07
C GLN A 172 -24.46 -20.00 13.63
N VAL A 173 -24.75 -19.60 14.86
CA VAL A 173 -23.79 -19.09 15.83
C VAL A 173 -22.50 -19.89 15.72
N TYR A 174 -21.39 -19.21 15.46
CA TYR A 174 -20.05 -19.78 15.34
C TYR A 174 -19.72 -20.68 16.54
N THR A 175 -19.82 -22.01 16.38
CA THR A 175 -19.10 -22.95 17.22
C THR A 175 -17.74 -23.21 16.57
N HIS A 176 -16.73 -22.49 17.02
CA HIS A 176 -15.33 -22.77 16.72
C HIS A 176 -14.94 -24.11 17.35
N ASP A 177 -14.98 -25.20 16.57
CA ASP A 177 -14.63 -26.55 17.05
C ASP A 177 -13.27 -27.07 16.57
N GLU A 178 -12.41 -26.23 15.97
CA GLU A 178 -11.08 -26.68 15.51
C GLU A 178 -9.89 -25.91 16.10
N VAL A 179 -10.08 -25.24 17.24
CA VAL A 179 -8.96 -24.81 18.09
C VAL A 179 -8.99 -25.66 19.36
N PRO A 180 -7.88 -26.31 19.77
CA PRO A 180 -7.82 -26.96 21.08
C PRO A 180 -8.19 -25.92 22.13
N ALA A 181 -9.38 -26.04 22.70
CA ALA A 181 -9.94 -25.04 23.58
C ALA A 181 -9.02 -24.87 24.80
N LEU A 182 -8.32 -23.74 24.86
CA LEU A 182 -7.67 -23.28 26.08
C LEU A 182 -8.72 -23.30 27.21
N PRO A 183 -8.40 -23.84 28.41
CA PRO A 183 -9.35 -23.98 29.52
C PRO A 183 -10.10 -22.68 29.87
N GLN A 184 -9.47 -21.53 29.63
CA GLN A 184 -10.06 -20.20 29.81
C GLN A 184 -11.24 -19.91 28.88
N VAL A 185 -11.23 -20.39 27.63
CA VAL A 185 -12.32 -20.16 26.67
C VAL A 185 -13.56 -20.95 27.08
N ARG A 186 -13.38 -22.19 27.58
CA ARG A 186 -14.48 -23.01 28.09
C ARG A 186 -15.08 -22.40 29.37
N ALA A 187 -14.26 -21.82 30.25
CA ALA A 187 -14.72 -21.10 31.43
C ALA A 187 -15.57 -19.87 31.06
N LEU A 188 -15.12 -19.09 30.08
CA LEU A 188 -15.87 -17.92 29.57
C LEU A 188 -17.18 -18.32 28.88
N GLN A 189 -17.19 -19.38 28.07
CA GLN A 189 -18.43 -19.91 27.47
C GLN A 189 -19.45 -20.33 28.53
N ASN A 190 -19.00 -21.00 29.59
CA ASN A 190 -19.89 -21.37 30.69
C ASN A 190 -20.43 -20.15 31.44
N GLN A 191 -19.61 -19.10 31.60
CA GLN A 191 -20.01 -17.86 32.24
C GLN A 191 -21.06 -17.09 31.40
N VAL A 192 -20.91 -17.08 30.07
CA VAL A 192 -21.90 -16.49 29.16
C VAL A 192 -23.21 -17.26 29.18
N LEU A 193 -23.18 -18.60 29.19
CA LEU A 193 -24.38 -19.42 29.31
C LEU A 193 -25.09 -19.20 30.65
N GLN A 194 -24.34 -19.04 31.74
CA GLN A 194 -24.87 -18.73 33.06
C GLN A 194 -25.54 -17.35 33.07
N GLN A 195 -24.91 -16.32 32.51
CA GLN A 195 -25.49 -14.98 32.39
C GLN A 195 -26.75 -14.97 31.53
N ALA A 196 -26.82 -15.78 30.47
CA ALA A 196 -28.02 -15.90 29.64
C ALA A 196 -29.22 -16.48 30.42
N GLU A 197 -28.97 -17.47 31.28
CA GLU A 197 -30.02 -18.07 32.12
C GLU A 197 -30.45 -17.11 33.25
N GLU A 198 -29.51 -16.34 33.81
CA GLU A 198 -29.80 -15.27 34.78
C GLU A 198 -30.67 -14.17 34.17
N LEU A 199 -30.36 -13.71 32.96
CA LEU A 199 -31.18 -12.74 32.22
C LEU A 199 -32.58 -13.27 31.94
N LYS A 200 -32.70 -14.55 31.60
CA LYS A 200 -34.00 -15.20 31.37
C LYS A 200 -34.82 -15.29 32.66
N SER A 201 -34.18 -15.56 33.79
CA SER A 201 -34.79 -15.55 35.12
C SER A 201 -35.27 -14.14 35.49
N LEU A 202 -34.40 -13.13 35.34
CA LEU A 202 -34.74 -11.73 35.61
C LEU A 202 -35.93 -11.26 34.77
N LYS A 203 -35.96 -11.62 33.47
CA LYS A 203 -37.06 -11.26 32.58
C LYS A 203 -38.40 -11.84 33.05
N ARG A 204 -38.42 -13.09 33.54
CA ARG A 204 -39.63 -13.70 34.12
C ARG A 204 -40.07 -12.98 35.40
N THR A 205 -39.13 -12.57 36.24
CA THR A 205 -39.42 -11.83 37.48
C THR A 205 -39.99 -10.45 37.17
N ILE A 206 -39.44 -9.74 36.19
CA ILE A 206 -39.97 -8.45 35.73
C ILE A 206 -41.40 -8.60 35.20
N SER A 207 -41.69 -9.61 34.38
CA SER A 207 -43.07 -9.86 33.91
C SER A 207 -44.04 -10.12 35.07
N LYS A 208 -43.66 -10.91 36.08
CA LYS A 208 -44.50 -11.15 37.26
C LYS A 208 -44.72 -9.90 38.11
N MET A 209 -43.71 -9.02 38.23
CA MET A 209 -43.86 -7.74 38.93
C MET A 209 -44.74 -6.75 38.15
N GLN A 210 -44.74 -6.81 36.82
CA GLN A 210 -45.62 -5.98 35.99
C GLN A 210 -47.08 -6.43 36.09
N GLU A 211 -47.35 -7.74 36.10
CA GLU A 211 -48.69 -8.32 36.28
C GLU A 211 -49.28 -7.98 37.66
N THR A 212 -48.47 -8.04 38.72
CA THR A 212 -48.91 -7.67 40.08
C THR A 212 -49.14 -6.17 40.28
N ARG A 213 -48.44 -5.32 39.50
CA ARG A 213 -48.63 -3.85 39.52
C ARG A 213 -49.90 -3.41 38.79
N THR A 214 -50.36 -4.17 37.80
CA THR A 214 -51.66 -3.93 37.14
C THR A 214 -52.86 -4.35 37.99
N GLU A 215 -52.70 -5.29 38.93
CA GLU A 215 -53.78 -5.76 39.80
C GLU A 215 -53.98 -4.90 41.07
N THR A 216 -52.99 -4.08 41.46
CA THR A 216 -53.07 -3.18 42.63
C THR A 216 -53.45 -1.73 42.31
N ALA A 217 -53.64 -1.37 41.04
CA ALA A 217 -54.04 -0.03 40.60
C ALA A 217 -55.54 0.11 40.25
N GLY A 218 -56.38 -0.83 40.70
CA GLY A 218 -57.84 -0.73 40.57
C GLY A 218 -58.48 0.09 41.69
N ASN A 219 -58.25 1.41 41.75
CA ASN A 219 -59.19 2.42 42.28
C ASN A 219 -58.54 3.82 42.39
N LYS A 220 -58.74 4.66 41.36
CA LYS A 220 -59.22 6.06 41.44
C LYS A 220 -58.99 6.82 40.12
N SER A 221 -60.11 7.27 39.55
CA SER A 221 -60.39 8.52 38.81
C SER A 221 -59.29 9.26 38.04
N ASP A 222 -59.64 9.52 36.78
CA ASP A 222 -59.51 10.75 35.98
C ASP A 222 -58.15 11.47 35.86
N GLU A 223 -57.90 11.85 34.59
CA GLU A 223 -56.97 12.84 34.03
C GLU A 223 -55.59 12.37 33.52
N ASP A 224 -55.38 12.76 32.25
CA ASP A 224 -54.18 12.86 31.43
C ASP A 224 -53.45 11.59 30.93
N GLU A 225 -53.80 11.20 29.69
CA GLU A 225 -52.91 10.48 28.77
C GLU A 225 -51.74 11.37 28.35
N PRO A 226 -50.48 10.90 28.45
CA PRO A 226 -49.38 11.44 27.66
C PRO A 226 -49.22 10.62 26.37
N ASP A 227 -49.29 11.33 25.25
CA ASP A 227 -48.98 10.90 23.88
C ASP A 227 -47.77 9.94 23.81
N GLN A 228 -48.03 8.69 23.40
CA GLN A 228 -47.02 7.72 22.97
C GLN A 228 -46.94 7.64 21.43
N LEU A 229 -46.86 8.78 20.77
CA LEU A 229 -46.70 8.85 19.31
C LEU A 229 -45.51 9.73 18.95
N GLU A 230 -44.27 9.25 19.07
CA GLU A 230 -43.14 9.93 18.38
C GLU A 230 -41.87 9.10 18.07
N ASP A 231 -41.71 7.88 18.59
CA ASP A 231 -40.46 7.13 18.31
C ASP A 231 -40.44 6.48 16.92
N GLN A 232 -41.58 5.97 16.41
CA GLN A 232 -41.60 5.28 15.12
C GLN A 232 -41.42 6.22 13.92
N THR A 233 -41.92 7.45 14.02
CA THR A 233 -41.76 8.52 13.03
C THR A 233 -40.34 9.10 13.04
N TYR A 234 -39.68 9.15 14.20
CA TYR A 234 -38.28 9.56 14.32
C TYR A 234 -37.33 8.57 13.61
N PHE A 235 -37.50 7.26 13.83
CA PHE A 235 -36.68 6.25 13.17
C PHE A 235 -36.90 6.18 11.65
N GLN A 236 -38.12 6.43 11.17
CA GLN A 236 -38.42 6.38 9.74
C GLN A 236 -37.81 7.57 8.97
N ARG A 237 -37.69 8.74 9.61
CA ARG A 237 -37.07 9.94 9.00
C ARG A 237 -35.54 9.84 8.90
N MET A 238 -34.87 9.17 9.86
CA MET A 238 -33.40 8.96 9.77
C MET A 238 -32.99 7.91 8.72
N VAL A 239 -33.86 6.96 8.37
CA VAL A 239 -33.57 5.96 7.34
C VAL A 239 -33.73 6.54 5.93
N GLU A 240 -34.64 7.50 5.73
CA GLU A 240 -34.84 8.19 4.45
C GLU A 240 -33.68 9.14 4.08
N GLU A 241 -33.01 9.77 5.06
CA GLU A 241 -31.84 10.64 4.81
C GLU A 241 -30.59 9.88 4.36
N VAL A 242 -30.45 8.61 4.71
CA VAL A 242 -29.24 7.79 4.42
C VAL A 242 -29.35 7.05 3.08
N THR A 243 -30.55 6.96 2.49
CA THR A 243 -30.81 6.11 1.32
C THR A 243 -30.89 6.87 -0.01
N GLN A 244 -30.65 8.19 -0.04
CA GLN A 244 -30.61 8.93 -1.32
C GLN A 244 -29.24 8.81 -2.02
N PRO A 245 -29.19 8.28 -3.26
CA PRO A 245 -27.99 8.32 -4.08
C PRO A 245 -27.82 9.71 -4.70
N GLN A 246 -26.89 10.51 -4.18
CA GLN A 246 -26.40 11.72 -4.86
C GLN A 246 -25.48 11.29 -6.02
N LEU A 247 -26.05 11.17 -7.22
CA LEU A 247 -25.30 11.12 -8.48
C LEU A 247 -24.62 12.48 -8.75
N PRO A 248 -23.30 12.55 -8.98
CA PRO A 248 -22.67 13.79 -9.43
C PRO A 248 -23.15 14.17 -10.83
N ARG A 249 -23.79 15.35 -10.91
CA ARG A 249 -24.12 16.04 -12.17
C ARG A 249 -22.85 16.35 -12.96
N LEU A 250 -22.81 15.83 -14.18
CA LEU A 250 -22.01 16.37 -15.28
C LEU A 250 -22.38 17.85 -15.50
N VAL A 251 -21.41 18.74 -15.37
CA VAL A 251 -21.46 20.07 -15.97
C VAL A 251 -20.23 20.18 -16.87
N THR A 252 -20.50 19.99 -18.16
CA THR A 252 -19.74 20.58 -19.25
C THR A 252 -19.84 22.10 -19.14
N ASP A 253 -18.74 22.82 -19.32
CA ASP A 253 -18.74 24.06 -20.10
C ASP A 253 -17.33 24.40 -20.57
N SER A 254 -17.22 24.47 -21.89
CA SER A 254 -16.15 25.09 -22.66
C SER A 254 -16.50 26.57 -22.89
N ASP A 255 -15.47 27.33 -23.24
CA ASP A 255 -15.47 28.59 -24.01
C ASP A 255 -15.64 29.97 -23.32
N ASP A 256 -14.49 30.67 -23.26
CA ASP A 256 -14.12 31.84 -24.10
C ASP A 256 -14.41 33.30 -23.65
N GLY A 257 -13.42 34.17 -23.92
CA GLY A 257 -13.45 35.66 -23.87
C GLY A 257 -13.31 36.30 -22.47
N GLY A 258 -12.30 37.09 -22.09
CA GLY A 258 -11.59 38.13 -22.82
C GLY A 258 -12.14 39.53 -22.44
N LEU A 259 -11.39 40.31 -21.65
CA LEU A 259 -11.06 41.74 -21.90
C LEU A 259 -10.46 42.48 -20.68
N SER A 260 -9.67 43.48 -21.04
CA SER A 260 -8.70 44.29 -20.30
C SER A 260 -9.30 45.58 -19.74
N LEU A 261 -8.57 46.24 -18.80
CA LEU A 261 -8.19 47.68 -18.76
C LEU A 261 -8.06 48.19 -17.31
N THR A 262 -6.82 48.39 -16.83
CA THR A 262 -6.12 49.68 -16.60
C THR A 262 -6.35 50.35 -15.25
N GLY A 263 -5.24 50.72 -14.61
CA GLY A 263 -5.22 51.51 -13.38
C GLY A 263 -3.80 51.75 -12.87
N GLU A 264 -2.97 52.40 -13.68
CA GLU A 264 -1.68 52.95 -13.25
C GLU A 264 -1.90 54.11 -12.25
N ARG A 265 -1.09 54.17 -11.19
CA ARG A 265 -0.44 55.43 -10.80
C ARG A 265 0.72 55.22 -9.82
N SER A 266 1.88 55.60 -10.32
CA SER A 266 3.17 55.75 -9.65
C SER A 266 3.22 57.03 -8.80
N SER A 267 3.99 57.01 -7.70
CA SER A 267 5.21 57.84 -7.54
C SER A 267 5.47 58.38 -6.11
N SER A 268 6.68 58.04 -5.63
CA SER A 268 7.66 58.88 -4.92
C SER A 268 7.41 59.37 -3.48
N ARG A 269 8.30 58.99 -2.55
CA ARG A 269 9.38 59.87 -2.01
C ARG A 269 10.22 59.20 -0.89
N SER A 270 11.50 58.99 -1.22
CA SER A 270 12.74 59.31 -0.48
C SER A 270 12.82 59.29 1.07
N SER A 271 13.77 58.46 1.53
CA SER A 271 14.89 58.73 2.46
C SER A 271 14.66 59.45 3.80
N SER A 272 14.87 58.71 4.91
CA SER A 272 15.88 59.06 5.94
C SER A 272 15.99 58.01 7.06
N ARG A 273 17.21 57.46 7.21
CA ARG A 273 17.97 57.28 8.46
C ARG A 273 17.20 56.98 9.78
N SER A 274 17.47 55.81 10.36
CA SER A 274 18.16 55.63 11.67
C SER A 274 17.56 54.55 12.57
N ARG A 275 18.50 53.77 13.16
CA ARG A 275 18.43 53.05 14.44
C ARG A 275 17.59 51.76 14.50
N SER A 276 18.34 50.66 14.41
CA SER A 276 18.04 49.38 15.03
C SER A 276 17.67 49.55 16.52
N PRO A 277 16.52 49.02 16.97
CA PRO A 277 16.28 48.75 18.38
C PRO A 277 16.92 47.40 18.71
N GLN A 278 17.89 47.40 19.62
CA GLN A 278 18.26 46.19 20.36
C GLN A 278 17.03 45.72 21.17
N PRO A 279 16.77 44.41 21.26
CA PRO A 279 15.78 43.88 22.20
C PRO A 279 16.28 44.12 23.64
N PRO A 280 15.38 44.47 24.58
CA PRO A 280 15.75 44.68 25.97
C PRO A 280 16.26 43.36 26.58
N GLN A 281 17.36 43.45 27.34
CA GLN A 281 17.84 42.34 28.16
C GLN A 281 16.82 42.02 29.26
N PRO A 282 16.59 40.73 29.57
CA PRO A 282 15.69 40.33 30.63
C PRO A 282 16.31 40.60 32.01
N THR A 283 15.57 41.31 32.85
CA THR A 283 15.84 41.45 34.29
C THR A 283 15.56 40.13 35.02
N PRO A 284 16.37 39.77 36.03
CA PRO A 284 16.26 38.49 36.74
C PRO A 284 15.18 38.58 37.83
N HIS A 285 13.90 38.59 37.45
CA HIS A 285 12.78 38.29 38.35
C HIS A 285 11.49 38.15 37.54
N GLN A 286 11.39 37.08 36.74
CA GLN A 286 10.13 36.55 36.21
C GLN A 286 10.29 35.07 35.77
N GLU A 287 11.18 34.34 36.44
CA GLU A 287 11.55 32.96 36.13
C GLU A 287 10.90 31.94 37.07
N ALA A 288 9.66 32.21 37.52
CA ALA A 288 8.93 31.32 38.40
C ALA A 288 7.45 31.29 38.04
N GLN A 289 7.15 30.81 36.82
CA GLN A 289 5.86 30.17 36.47
C GLN A 289 5.90 29.60 35.03
N GLN A 290 7.01 28.97 34.62
CA GLN A 290 6.89 27.88 33.66
C GLN A 290 6.42 26.67 34.45
N VAL A 291 5.11 26.47 34.44
CA VAL A 291 4.49 25.22 34.87
C VAL A 291 5.05 24.15 33.94
N HIS A 292 6.07 23.44 34.43
CA HIS A 292 6.53 22.18 33.87
C HIS A 292 5.34 21.23 34.01
N ARG A 293 4.39 21.26 33.06
CA ARG A 293 3.40 20.19 32.93
C ARG A 293 4.22 18.94 32.65
N VAL A 294 4.41 18.13 33.67
CA VAL A 294 4.79 16.73 33.49
C VAL A 294 3.72 16.17 32.57
N TRP A 295 4.07 16.02 31.29
CA TRP A 295 3.20 15.36 30.33
C TRP A 295 3.00 13.95 30.86
N GLU A 296 1.79 13.62 31.27
CA GLU A 296 1.52 12.28 31.76
C GLU A 296 1.59 11.33 30.56
N PRO A 297 2.14 10.10 30.70
CA PRO A 297 2.22 9.12 29.61
C PRO A 297 0.89 8.85 28.88
N MET A 298 -0.25 9.17 29.51
CA MET A 298 -1.58 9.13 28.89
C MET A 298 -1.79 10.18 27.80
N ASP A 299 -1.27 11.40 27.99
CA ASP A 299 -1.38 12.48 27.01
C ASP A 299 -0.58 12.14 25.74
N GLU A 300 0.54 11.42 25.91
CA GLU A 300 1.39 10.96 24.80
C GLU A 300 0.70 9.87 23.96
N ILE A 301 0.08 8.87 24.59
CA ILE A 301 -0.67 7.83 23.86
C ILE A 301 -1.83 8.46 23.08
N ILE A 302 -2.57 9.39 23.68
CA ILE A 302 -3.69 10.07 23.02
C ILE A 302 -3.18 10.86 21.81
N TYR A 303 -2.08 11.59 21.97
CA TYR A 303 -1.46 12.35 20.88
C TYR A 303 -0.99 11.45 19.72
N LEU A 304 -0.34 10.32 20.02
CA LEU A 304 0.08 9.37 18.99
C LEU A 304 -1.12 8.72 18.29
N GLN A 305 -2.20 8.41 19.01
CA GLN A 305 -3.44 7.90 18.42
C GLN A 305 -4.10 8.92 17.48
N ASP A 306 -4.07 10.20 17.84
CA ASP A 306 -4.52 11.29 16.96
C ASP A 306 -3.65 11.36 15.69
N GLN A 307 -2.32 11.29 15.81
CA GLN A 307 -1.43 11.21 14.66
C GLN A 307 -1.72 10.00 13.76
N VAL A 308 -1.95 8.81 14.33
CA VAL A 308 -2.34 7.61 13.56
C VAL A 308 -3.63 7.88 12.78
N THR A 309 -4.62 8.53 13.41
CA THR A 309 -5.88 8.88 12.76
C THR A 309 -5.67 9.87 11.60
N GLN A 310 -4.85 10.89 11.80
CA GLN A 310 -4.51 11.87 10.75
C GLN A 310 -3.76 11.21 9.57
N TRP A 311 -2.76 10.36 9.85
CA TRP A 311 -2.02 9.65 8.81
C TRP A 311 -2.89 8.62 8.06
N GLN A 312 -3.83 7.96 8.74
CA GLN A 312 -4.81 7.09 8.08
C GLN A 312 -5.74 7.89 7.16
N GLN A 313 -6.15 9.10 7.57
CA GLN A 313 -6.95 9.98 6.73
C GLN A 313 -6.18 10.43 5.50
N VAL A 314 -4.90 10.78 5.64
CA VAL A 314 -4.00 11.05 4.51
C VAL A 314 -3.94 9.85 3.56
N LEU A 315 -3.77 8.63 4.08
CA LEU A 315 -3.65 7.43 3.25
C LEU A 315 -4.87 7.18 2.36
N ARG A 316 -6.07 7.54 2.83
CA ARG A 316 -7.33 7.42 2.06
C ARG A 316 -7.38 8.37 0.86
N THR A 317 -6.81 9.56 1.00
CA THR A 317 -6.81 10.60 -0.04
C THR A 317 -5.46 10.76 -0.73
N PHE A 318 -4.48 9.91 -0.39
CA PHE A 318 -3.11 10.01 -0.87
C PHE A 318 -3.09 9.89 -2.40
N PRO A 319 -2.50 10.88 -3.09
CA PRO A 319 -2.61 10.93 -4.53
C PRO A 319 -1.79 9.81 -5.19
N TYR A 320 -2.28 9.31 -6.31
CA TYR A 320 -1.62 8.28 -7.11
C TYR A 320 -1.42 8.76 -8.54
N ARG A 321 -0.36 8.25 -9.17
CA ARG A 321 -0.08 8.50 -10.56
C ARG A 321 -0.85 7.48 -11.40
N ASN A 322 -1.65 7.97 -12.35
CA ASN A 322 -2.35 7.11 -13.31
C ASN A 322 -1.37 6.65 -14.40
N LEU A 323 -0.83 5.44 -14.25
CA LEU A 323 0.00 4.79 -15.26
C LEU A 323 -0.89 4.05 -16.25
N GLY A 324 -0.71 4.29 -17.55
CA GLY A 324 -1.47 3.56 -18.56
C GLY A 324 -1.30 4.08 -19.97
N GLU A 325 -1.43 3.17 -20.94
CA GLU A 325 -1.51 3.48 -22.36
C GLU A 325 -2.97 3.73 -22.74
N THR A 326 -3.48 4.93 -22.50
CA THR A 326 -4.77 5.35 -23.05
C THR A 326 -4.53 6.40 -24.12
N SER A 327 -4.51 5.98 -25.38
CA SER A 327 -4.50 6.90 -26.54
C SER A 327 -5.81 7.67 -26.68
N ALA A 328 -6.90 7.18 -26.07
CA ALA A 328 -8.19 7.85 -26.08
C ALA A 328 -8.09 9.23 -25.40
N GLY A 329 -8.19 10.29 -26.21
CA GLY A 329 -8.17 11.68 -25.74
C GLY A 329 -6.78 12.33 -25.64
N VAL A 330 -5.71 11.64 -26.06
CA VAL A 330 -4.37 12.23 -26.14
C VAL A 330 -4.21 12.89 -27.51
N ASP A 331 -3.82 14.16 -27.53
CA ASP A 331 -3.57 14.90 -28.77
C ASP A 331 -2.41 14.25 -29.57
N PRO A 332 -2.54 14.04 -30.89
CA PRO A 332 -1.48 13.45 -31.73
C PRO A 332 -0.12 14.16 -31.65
N ALA A 333 -0.08 15.44 -31.32
CA ALA A 333 1.15 16.22 -31.18
C ALA A 333 1.84 16.03 -29.81
N VAL A 334 1.23 15.30 -28.87
CA VAL A 334 1.82 15.05 -27.56
C VAL A 334 2.87 13.95 -27.66
N THR A 335 4.12 14.31 -27.38
CA THR A 335 5.23 13.37 -27.20
C THR A 335 5.53 13.23 -25.71
N CYS A 336 5.64 12.00 -25.22
CA CYS A 336 6.09 11.74 -23.86
C CYS A 336 7.56 12.12 -23.69
N VAL A 337 7.89 13.02 -22.77
CA VAL A 337 9.29 13.46 -22.58
C VAL A 337 10.21 12.38 -22.00
N PHE A 338 9.64 11.30 -21.46
CA PHE A 338 10.39 10.24 -20.78
C PHE A 338 10.75 9.09 -21.72
N CYS A 339 9.76 8.50 -22.40
CA CYS A 339 9.96 7.39 -23.32
C CYS A 339 9.87 7.75 -24.81
N ASP A 340 9.66 9.04 -25.12
CA ASP A 340 9.57 9.57 -26.49
C ASP A 340 8.43 8.97 -27.34
N ALA A 341 7.46 8.29 -26.72
CA ALA A 341 6.26 7.80 -27.39
C ALA A 341 5.34 8.95 -27.81
N GLU A 342 4.90 8.95 -29.07
CA GLU A 342 3.98 9.93 -29.65
C GLU A 342 2.53 9.47 -29.51
N ALA A 343 1.63 10.38 -29.11
CA ALA A 343 0.18 10.19 -29.09
C ALA A 343 -0.36 8.99 -28.27
N ARG A 344 0.47 8.37 -27.41
CA ARG A 344 0.06 7.20 -26.60
C ARG A 344 -0.40 7.56 -25.19
N HIS A 345 0.29 8.50 -24.55
CA HIS A 345 0.03 8.91 -23.17
C HIS A 345 0.64 10.28 -22.89
N PHE A 346 0.09 10.99 -21.90
CA PHE A 346 0.74 12.19 -21.36
C PHE A 346 1.99 11.80 -20.56
N SER A 347 3.00 12.67 -20.52
CA SER A 347 4.24 12.43 -19.77
C SER A 347 4.01 12.02 -18.31
N ASP A 348 3.01 12.61 -17.63
CA ASP A 348 2.67 12.25 -16.25
C ASP A 348 2.22 10.77 -16.11
N SER A 349 1.65 10.19 -17.16
CA SER A 349 1.11 8.83 -17.22
C SER A 349 2.04 7.80 -17.87
N CYS A 350 3.33 8.14 -18.07
CA CYS A 350 4.29 7.25 -18.73
C CYS A 350 4.41 5.88 -18.04
N PRO A 351 4.09 4.76 -18.73
CA PRO A 351 4.19 3.42 -18.16
C PRO A 351 5.62 2.87 -18.11
N GLU A 352 6.50 3.37 -18.99
CA GLU A 352 7.89 2.93 -19.11
C GLU A 352 8.78 3.49 -17.99
N VAL A 353 8.56 4.75 -17.61
CA VAL A 353 9.32 5.42 -16.56
C VAL A 353 8.37 5.77 -15.44
N GLN A 354 8.33 4.94 -14.40
CA GLN A 354 7.30 5.05 -13.36
C GLN A 354 7.74 5.92 -12.18
N ARG A 355 8.99 5.78 -11.73
CA ARG A 355 9.51 6.47 -10.53
C ARG A 355 9.85 7.92 -10.82
N GLY A 356 9.49 8.82 -9.91
CA GLY A 356 9.76 10.25 -10.04
C GLY A 356 11.25 10.58 -10.04
N ASP A 357 12.09 9.84 -9.30
CA ASP A 357 13.56 10.03 -9.31
C ASP A 357 14.14 9.79 -10.70
N ASP A 358 13.73 8.71 -11.36
CA ASP A 358 14.17 8.37 -12.72
C ASP A 358 13.69 9.44 -13.71
N ARG A 359 12.46 9.93 -13.54
CA ARG A 359 11.91 11.02 -14.34
C ARG A 359 12.70 12.32 -14.15
N PHE A 360 13.09 12.63 -12.92
CA PHE A 360 13.92 13.79 -12.59
C PHE A 360 15.32 13.66 -13.21
N ALA A 361 15.92 12.47 -13.15
CA ALA A 361 17.19 12.18 -13.79
C ALA A 361 17.11 12.37 -15.31
N ILE A 362 16.05 11.85 -15.96
CA ILE A 362 15.84 11.99 -17.40
C ILE A 362 15.71 13.45 -17.82
N ILE A 363 14.92 14.27 -17.11
CA ILE A 363 14.79 15.69 -17.48
C ILE A 363 16.11 16.44 -17.29
N SER A 364 16.90 16.06 -16.28
CA SER A 364 18.21 16.64 -16.04
C SER A 364 19.19 16.29 -17.16
N ILE A 365 19.20 15.03 -17.59
CA ILE A 365 20.02 14.55 -18.72
C ILE A 365 19.58 15.19 -20.04
N LYS A 366 18.27 15.29 -20.30
CA LYS A 366 17.71 15.91 -21.51
C LYS A 366 17.80 17.44 -21.50
N GLY A 367 18.26 18.06 -20.41
CA GLY A 367 18.35 19.52 -20.28
C GLY A 367 16.98 20.21 -20.33
N LEU A 368 15.95 19.56 -19.79
CA LEU A 368 14.58 20.07 -19.77
C LEU A 368 14.31 20.86 -18.49
N CYS A 369 13.43 21.85 -18.60
CA CYS A 369 13.01 22.71 -17.51
C CYS A 369 12.12 21.94 -16.53
N LYS A 370 12.50 21.84 -15.25
CA LYS A 370 11.72 21.08 -14.25
C LYS A 370 10.29 21.54 -14.02
N TRP A 371 9.94 22.79 -14.39
CA TRP A 371 8.59 23.34 -14.21
C TRP A 371 7.65 23.14 -15.41
N CYS A 372 8.18 22.97 -16.63
CA CYS A 372 7.36 22.89 -17.84
C CYS A 372 7.74 21.77 -18.80
N LEU A 373 8.83 21.04 -18.53
CA LEU A 373 9.37 19.92 -19.32
C LEU A 373 9.78 20.28 -20.75
N ASP A 374 9.87 21.57 -21.06
CA ASP A 374 10.37 22.09 -22.35
C ASP A 374 11.86 22.47 -22.22
N ARG A 375 12.52 22.79 -23.32
CA ARG A 375 13.92 23.21 -23.37
C ARG A 375 14.20 24.31 -22.36
N GLN A 376 15.35 24.21 -21.69
CA GLN A 376 15.71 25.11 -20.60
C GLN A 376 15.60 26.59 -20.99
N HIS A 377 14.73 27.31 -20.30
CA HIS A 377 14.63 28.76 -20.39
C HIS A 377 15.65 29.36 -19.43
N ARG A 378 16.39 30.41 -19.83
CA ARG A 378 17.41 31.10 -19.01
C ARG A 378 16.79 31.81 -17.79
N GLY A 379 16.30 31.05 -16.81
CA GLY A 379 15.73 31.51 -15.53
C GLY A 379 14.32 32.10 -15.58
N ARG A 380 13.64 32.12 -16.75
CA ARG A 380 12.33 32.76 -16.93
C ARG A 380 11.25 31.78 -17.38
N CYS A 381 11.00 30.72 -16.61
CA CYS A 381 9.89 29.83 -16.88
C CYS A 381 8.58 30.44 -16.37
N LYS A 382 7.60 30.64 -17.25
CA LYS A 382 6.26 31.13 -16.89
C LYS A 382 5.51 30.21 -15.90
N TYR A 383 5.88 28.92 -15.87
CA TYR A 383 5.28 27.91 -15.00
C TYR A 383 5.95 27.80 -13.63
N ARG A 384 6.98 28.60 -13.31
CA ARG A 384 7.66 28.55 -12.00
C ARG A 384 6.71 28.82 -10.83
N LYS A 385 5.66 29.62 -11.05
CA LYS A 385 4.64 29.93 -10.03
C LYS A 385 3.50 28.90 -9.96
N LYS A 386 3.46 27.93 -10.87
CA LYS A 386 2.41 26.91 -10.90
C LYS A 386 2.76 25.82 -9.90
N GLU A 387 1.85 25.56 -8.98
CA GLU A 387 2.05 24.55 -7.96
C GLU A 387 1.85 23.13 -8.52
N CYS A 388 2.57 22.18 -7.94
CA CYS A 388 2.44 20.78 -8.27
C CYS A 388 1.15 20.24 -7.66
N TRP A 389 0.25 19.68 -8.49
CA TRP A 389 -1.03 19.12 -8.02
C TRP A 389 -0.86 18.04 -6.94
N TYR A 390 0.17 17.20 -7.04
CA TYR A 390 0.44 16.16 -6.04
C TYR A 390 0.86 16.74 -4.69
N CYS A 391 1.71 17.77 -4.69
CA CYS A 391 2.16 18.44 -3.47
C CYS A 391 1.03 19.27 -2.84
N ASP A 392 0.24 19.96 -3.66
CA ASP A 392 -0.91 20.75 -3.21
C ASP A 392 -1.92 19.88 -2.45
N LYS A 393 -2.10 18.62 -2.85
CA LYS A 393 -2.95 17.66 -2.14
C LYS A 393 -2.46 17.27 -0.73
N LEU A 394 -1.18 17.40 -0.45
CA LEU A 394 -0.61 17.10 0.88
C LEU A 394 -0.40 18.33 1.74
N ARG A 395 -0.46 19.53 1.17
CA ARG A 395 -0.23 20.78 1.90
C ARG A 395 -1.31 20.97 2.97
N GLY A 396 -0.90 21.36 4.18
CA GLY A 396 -1.79 21.51 5.32
C GLY A 396 -2.22 20.18 5.95
N THR A 397 -1.60 19.06 5.56
CA THR A 397 -1.79 17.76 6.23
C THR A 397 -0.54 17.38 7.03
N ILE A 398 -0.66 16.39 7.92
CA ILE A 398 0.50 15.85 8.65
C ILE A 398 1.59 15.26 7.73
N ALA A 399 1.24 14.92 6.49
CA ALA A 399 2.17 14.40 5.48
C ALA A 399 2.83 15.48 4.62
N GLU A 400 2.66 16.76 4.96
CA GLU A 400 3.35 17.87 4.30
C GLU A 400 4.88 17.71 4.35
N VAL A 401 5.40 17.01 5.36
CA VAL A 401 6.82 16.63 5.49
C VAL A 401 7.37 15.79 4.33
N LEU A 402 6.50 15.16 3.53
CA LEU A 402 6.90 14.39 2.35
C LEU A 402 7.10 15.27 1.12
N ILE A 403 6.64 16.53 1.14
CA ILE A 403 6.80 17.46 0.03
C ILE A 403 8.29 17.84 -0.07
N PRO A 404 8.93 17.67 -1.24
CA PRO A 404 10.32 18.07 -1.41
C PRO A 404 10.50 19.57 -1.16
N ASP A 405 11.59 19.96 -0.47
CA ASP A 405 11.97 21.35 -0.18
C ASP A 405 12.31 22.20 -1.42
N GLU A 406 12.14 21.65 -2.63
CA GLU A 406 12.46 22.35 -3.86
C GLU A 406 11.44 23.46 -4.18
N ASP A 407 11.95 24.52 -4.84
CA ASP A 407 11.24 25.69 -5.44
C ASP A 407 10.17 25.33 -6.52
N GLY A 408 9.34 24.32 -6.27
CA GLY A 408 8.33 23.78 -7.17
C GLY A 408 8.91 22.90 -8.29
N HIS A 409 8.03 22.12 -8.90
CA HIS A 409 8.34 21.20 -10.01
C HIS A 409 7.06 20.87 -10.80
N HIS A 410 7.23 20.33 -12.00
CA HIS A 410 6.13 19.84 -12.81
C HIS A 410 5.57 18.54 -12.25
N ARG A 411 4.24 18.36 -12.22
CA ARG A 411 3.60 17.17 -11.63
C ARG A 411 4.18 15.83 -12.12
N ALA A 412 4.55 15.76 -13.40
CA ALA A 412 5.08 14.54 -14.01
C ALA A 412 6.40 14.05 -13.38
N VAL A 413 7.18 14.92 -12.73
CA VAL A 413 8.44 14.57 -12.05
C VAL A 413 8.30 14.52 -10.52
N CYS A 414 7.08 14.64 -9.99
CA CYS A 414 6.85 14.64 -8.55
C CYS A 414 7.09 13.25 -7.94
N ASN A 415 7.79 13.18 -6.80
CA ASN A 415 8.00 11.91 -6.08
C ASN A 415 6.84 11.53 -5.15
N ILE A 416 5.93 12.46 -4.83
CA ILE A 416 4.83 12.21 -3.89
C ILE A 416 4.03 10.93 -4.20
N PRO A 417 3.60 10.66 -5.45
CA PRO A 417 2.87 9.43 -5.75
C PRO A 417 3.64 8.14 -5.42
N ASP A 418 4.98 8.19 -5.42
CA ASP A 418 5.86 7.05 -5.16
C ASP A 418 6.16 6.91 -3.65
N SER A 419 5.95 7.97 -2.86
CA SER A 419 6.21 8.05 -1.42
C SER A 419 5.11 7.43 -0.54
N ARG A 420 4.12 6.73 -1.12
CA ARG A 420 3.03 6.10 -0.34
C ARG A 420 3.55 5.10 0.70
N HIS A 421 4.66 4.41 0.40
CA HIS A 421 5.29 3.49 1.33
C HIS A 421 5.78 4.17 2.63
N LEU A 422 6.24 5.43 2.55
CA LEU A 422 6.67 6.20 3.72
C LEU A 422 5.49 6.51 4.66
N VAL A 423 4.28 6.65 4.11
CA VAL A 423 3.06 6.80 4.92
C VAL A 423 2.78 5.53 5.73
N TYR A 424 2.92 4.36 5.11
CA TYR A 424 2.76 3.07 5.80
C TYR A 424 3.84 2.88 6.88
N GLU A 425 5.10 3.15 6.54
CA GLU A 425 6.21 3.05 7.48
C GLU A 425 5.99 3.95 8.70
N ARG A 426 5.52 5.19 8.50
CA ARG A 426 5.23 6.10 9.62
C ARG A 426 4.05 5.62 10.46
N LEU A 427 3.02 5.04 9.85
CA LEU A 427 1.89 4.45 10.58
C LEU A 427 2.32 3.27 11.44
N ASP A 428 3.21 2.42 10.94
CA ASP A 428 3.74 1.27 11.67
C ASP A 428 4.62 1.73 12.84
N GLN A 429 5.52 2.70 12.61
CA GLN A 429 6.30 3.33 13.69
C GLN A 429 5.41 3.90 14.81
N LEU A 430 4.37 4.65 14.46
CA LEU A 430 3.46 5.23 15.46
C LEU A 430 2.70 4.15 16.25
N ARG A 431 2.34 3.03 15.61
CA ARG A 431 1.69 1.90 16.29
C ARG A 431 2.63 1.19 17.25
N ASP A 432 3.87 0.99 16.83
CA ASP A 432 4.92 0.41 17.68
C ASP A 432 5.20 1.32 18.88
N GLU A 433 5.32 2.63 18.68
CA GLU A 433 5.48 3.63 19.75
C GLU A 433 4.31 3.58 20.76
N ILE A 434 3.06 3.49 20.28
CA ILE A 434 1.87 3.35 21.13
C ILE A 434 1.93 2.05 21.94
N GLN A 435 2.28 0.93 21.30
CA GLN A 435 2.36 -0.37 21.96
C GLN A 435 3.43 -0.38 23.06
N ASP A 436 4.60 0.18 22.77
CA ASP A 436 5.73 0.23 23.71
C ASP A 436 5.38 1.07 24.96
N LEU A 437 4.68 2.20 24.77
CA LEU A 437 4.16 3.01 25.88
C LEU A 437 3.09 2.28 26.70
N GLN A 438 2.21 1.50 26.04
CA GLN A 438 1.21 0.69 26.74
C GLN A 438 1.86 -0.43 27.57
N ASP A 439 2.87 -1.09 27.04
CA ASP A 439 3.58 -2.18 27.73
C ASP A 439 4.35 -1.65 28.94
N ARG A 440 5.07 -0.53 28.79
CA ARG A 440 5.74 0.15 29.92
C ARG A 440 4.76 0.53 31.02
N ARG A 441 3.56 1.00 30.65
CA ARG A 441 2.51 1.32 31.62
C ARG A 441 2.01 0.08 32.37
N GLN A 442 1.77 -1.03 31.67
CA GLN A 442 1.35 -2.28 32.30
C GLN A 442 2.40 -2.80 33.29
N GLN A 443 3.68 -2.69 32.95
CA GLN A 443 4.78 -3.07 33.84
C GLN A 443 4.84 -2.20 35.10
N HIS A 444 4.63 -0.89 35.00
CA HIS A 444 4.57 0.00 36.17
C HIS A 444 3.38 -0.30 37.09
N VAL A 445 2.21 -0.62 36.53
CA VAL A 445 1.03 -1.02 37.31
C VAL A 445 1.25 -2.37 38.01
N ALA A 446 1.92 -3.32 37.34
CA ALA A 446 2.23 -4.63 37.91
C ALA A 446 3.32 -4.57 39.00
N GLY A 447 4.31 -3.68 38.86
CA GLY A 447 5.41 -3.51 39.82
C GLY A 447 5.06 -2.66 41.06
N GLY A 448 4.07 -1.77 40.98
CA GLY A 448 3.67 -0.90 42.08
C GLY A 448 2.84 -1.55 43.21
N ASN A 449 2.56 -2.85 43.12
CA ASN A 449 1.68 -3.55 44.06
C ASN A 449 2.43 -4.48 45.06
N VAL A 450 3.77 -4.41 45.13
CA VAL A 450 4.60 -5.32 45.96
C VAL A 450 5.12 -4.67 47.25
N ASP A 451 5.13 -3.33 47.36
CA ASP A 451 5.80 -2.63 48.48
C ASP A 451 4.87 -2.15 49.62
N ASN A 452 3.64 -2.66 49.74
CA ASN A 452 2.69 -2.17 50.77
C ASN A 452 2.00 -3.27 51.60
N VAL A 453 2.76 -4.28 52.05
CA VAL A 453 2.24 -5.31 52.98
C VAL A 453 2.99 -5.38 54.32
N ASP A 454 4.21 -4.86 54.46
CA ASP A 454 4.95 -4.98 55.71
C ASP A 454 5.14 -3.64 56.43
N LEU A 455 4.11 -3.19 57.17
CA LEU A 455 4.25 -2.20 58.25
C LEU A 455 3.01 -2.23 59.17
N ILE A 456 2.74 -3.38 59.77
CA ILE A 456 2.00 -3.49 61.04
C ILE A 456 2.78 -4.45 61.94
N SER A 457 3.61 -3.91 62.82
CA SER A 457 4.09 -4.57 64.05
C SER A 457 4.55 -3.52 65.05
#